data_AF-A0A9E4LP30-F1
#
_entry.id   AF-A0A9E4LP30-F1
#
_cell.length_a   1.000
_cell.length_b   1.000
_cell.length_c   1.000
_cell.angle_alpha   90.00
_cell.angle_beta   90.00
_cell.angle_gamma   90.00
#
_symmetry.space_group_name_H-M   'P 1'
#
loop_
_entity.id
_entity.type
_entity.pdbx_description
1 polymer ?
#
loop_
_entity_poly.entity_id
_entity_poly.type
_entity_poly.pdbx_seq_one_letter_code
_entity_poly.pdbx_strand_id
1 'polypeptide(L)' 'MISGHTSIRVRYRDTDQMNVVYHGVYLEYFETGRTELLRDLGMPYSSIEQNGLMLPVLEMAVPPYSPFNDSHHANRSSSN' A
#
# COMPACT_ATOMS: atom_id res chain seq x y z
N MET A 1 -15.08 7.49 14.87
CA MET A 1 -13.80 7.66 14.14
C MET A 1 -14.14 7.90 12.68
N ILE A 2 -13.45 8.81 11.98
CA ILE A 2 -13.65 9.00 10.53
C ILE A 2 -12.98 7.83 9.81
N SER A 3 -13.63 7.29 8.78
CA SER A 3 -13.13 6.17 7.97
C SER A 3 -13.64 6.28 6.54
N GLY A 4 -12.84 5.81 5.58
CA GLY A 4 -13.21 5.74 4.17
C GLY A 4 -12.74 4.41 3.57
N HIS A 5 -13.23 4.10 2.37
CA HIS A 5 -12.88 2.87 1.67
C HIS A 5 -12.48 3.18 0.23
N THR A 6 -11.32 2.67 -0.19
CA THR A 6 -10.78 2.85 -1.53
C THR A 6 -10.36 1.51 -2.09
N SER A 7 -10.91 1.15 -3.25
CA SER A 7 -10.52 -0.06 -3.96
C SER A 7 -9.33 0.23 -4.87
N ILE A 8 -8.26 -0.56 -4.72
CA ILE A 8 -7.07 -0.47 -5.56
C ILE A 8 -6.92 -1.80 -6.31
N ARG A 9 -6.76 -1.71 -7.64
CA ARG A 9 -6.44 -2.86 -8.46
C ARG A 9 -4.92 -3.07 -8.46
N VAL A 10 -4.46 -4.19 -7.90
CA VAL A 10 -3.05 -4.60 -7.94
C VAL A 10 -2.61 -4.80 -9.38
N ARG A 11 -1.50 -4.18 -9.76
CA ARG A 11 -0.88 -4.33 -11.09
C ARG A 11 0.21 -5.38 -11.03
N TYR A 12 0.52 -5.99 -12.16
CA TYR A 12 1.63 -6.95 -12.26
C TYR A 12 2.99 -6.33 -11.88
N ARG A 13 3.18 -5.03 -12.15
CA ARG A 13 4.37 -4.28 -11.72
C ARG A 13 4.53 -4.22 -10.20
N ASP A 14 3.43 -4.30 -9.46
CA ASP A 14 3.42 -4.09 -8.02
C ASP A 14 3.82 -5.37 -7.28
N THR A 15 3.96 -6.48 -7.99
CA THR A 15 4.32 -7.78 -7.44
C THR A 15 5.82 -8.08 -7.56
N ASP A 16 6.37 -8.83 -6.61
CA ASP A 16 7.76 -9.32 -6.65
C ASP A 16 7.84 -10.83 -7.00
N GLN A 17 9.05 -11.39 -6.97
CA GLN A 17 9.30 -12.81 -7.30
C GLN A 17 8.58 -13.80 -6.37
N MET A 18 8.08 -13.36 -5.21
CA MET A 18 7.29 -14.19 -4.29
C MET A 18 5.80 -14.21 -4.66
N ASN A 19 5.41 -13.56 -5.78
CA ASN A 19 4.02 -13.43 -6.24
C ASN A 19 3.09 -12.72 -5.24
N VAL A 20 3.65 -11.82 -4.42
CA VAL A 20 2.91 -10.94 -3.51
C VAL A 20 3.18 -9.49 -3.88
N VAL A 21 2.34 -8.57 -3.38
CA VAL A 21 2.60 -7.13 -3.51
C VAL A 21 3.89 -6.79 -2.78
N TYR A 22 4.83 -6.18 -3.49
CA TYR A 22 6.08 -5.72 -2.92
C TYR A 22 5.84 -4.70 -1.81
N HIS A 23 6.46 -4.90 -0.66
CA HIS A 23 6.23 -4.09 0.55
C HIS A 23 6.41 -2.57 0.32
N GLY A 24 7.30 -2.17 -0.57
CA GLY A 24 7.53 -0.75 -0.91
C GLY A 24 6.34 -0.08 -1.61
N VAL A 25 5.45 -0.85 -2.25
CA VAL A 25 4.29 -0.30 -2.98
C VAL A 25 3.16 0.13 -2.03
N TYR A 26 3.12 -0.39 -0.80
CA TYR A 26 2.04 -0.09 0.16
C TYR A 26 1.96 1.41 0.51
N LEU A 27 3.06 2.15 0.42
CA LEU A 27 3.06 3.61 0.61
C LEU A 27 2.17 4.32 -0.41
N GLU A 28 2.27 3.91 -1.68
CA GLU A 28 1.46 4.48 -2.76
C GLU A 28 -0.03 4.18 -2.55
N TYR A 29 -0.34 2.99 -2.02
CA TYR A 29 -1.71 2.60 -1.69
C TYR A 29 -2.28 3.41 -0.52
N PHE A 30 -1.49 3.64 0.53
CA PHE A 30 -1.91 4.49 1.66
C PHE A 30 -2.06 5.94 1.25
N GLU A 31 -1.20 6.46 0.39
CA GLU A 31 -1.34 7.81 -0.17
C GLU A 31 -2.62 7.94 -0.99
N THR A 32 -2.93 6.95 -1.83
CA THR A 32 -4.18 6.91 -2.59
C THR A 32 -5.37 6.92 -1.65
N GLY A 33 -5.40 6.05 -0.64
CA GLY A 33 -6.48 6.00 0.36
C GLY A 33 -6.64 7.30 1.15
N ARG A 34 -5.53 7.93 1.57
CA ARG A 34 -5.54 9.24 2.23
C ARG A 34 -6.13 10.32 1.32
N THR A 35 -5.75 10.32 0.05
CA THR A 35 -6.21 11.32 -0.93
C THR A 35 -7.69 11.17 -1.22
N GLU A 36 -8.18 9.93 -1.39
CA GLU A 36 -9.62 9.66 -1.55
C GLU A 36 -10.41 10.02 -0.29
N LEU A 37 -9.92 9.67 0.91
CA LEU A 37 -10.58 10.05 2.16
C LEU A 37 -10.72 11.57 2.29
N LEU A 38 -9.66 12.32 1.98
CA LEU A 38 -9.68 13.79 1.99
C LEU A 38 -10.71 14.35 0.99
N ARG A 39 -10.81 13.75 -0.20
CA ARG A 39 -11.81 14.11 -1.21
C ARG A 39 -13.23 13.84 -0.72
N ASP A 40 -13.48 12.70 -0.10
CA ASP A 40 -14.79 12.33 0.47
C ASP A 40 -15.22 13.30 1.60
N LEU A 41 -14.25 13.87 2.32
CA LEU A 41 -14.48 14.89 3.33
C LEU A 41 -14.64 16.32 2.76
N GLY A 42 -14.64 16.48 1.44
CA GLY A 42 -14.76 17.78 0.78
C GLY A 42 -13.47 18.62 0.79
N MET A 43 -12.33 18.02 1.10
CA MET A 43 -11.01 18.65 1.15
C MET A 43 -10.04 17.99 0.16
N PRO A 44 -10.30 18.04 -1.15
CA PRO A 44 -9.39 17.41 -2.12
C PRO A 44 -7.98 17.97 -1.98
N TYR A 45 -6.98 17.10 -2.11
CA TYR A 45 -5.57 17.44 -1.84
C TYR A 45 -5.07 18.64 -2.67
N SER A 46 -5.51 18.75 -3.93
CA SER A 46 -5.19 19.89 -4.80
C SER A 46 -5.65 21.24 -4.23
N SER A 47 -6.80 21.28 -3.55
CA SER A 47 -7.25 22.50 -2.88
C SER A 47 -6.37 22.82 -1.66
N ILE A 48 -5.88 21.83 -0.93
CA ILE A 48 -4.97 22.03 0.19
C ILE A 48 -3.68 22.70 -0.31
N GLU A 49 -3.09 22.19 -1.40
CA GLU A 49 -1.90 22.77 -2.03
C GLU A 49 -2.13 24.20 -2.53
N GLN A 50 -3.29 24.46 -3.15
CA GLN A 50 -3.67 25.81 -3.60
C GLN A 50 -3.78 26.83 -2.45
N ASN A 51 -4.07 26.37 -1.23
CA ASN A 51 -4.07 27.20 -0.03
C ASN A 51 -2.67 27.37 0.58
N GLY A 52 -1.61 26.89 -0.09
CA GLY A 52 -0.23 27.00 0.37
C GLY A 52 0.15 26.02 1.49
N LEU A 53 -0.66 24.98 1.70
CA LEU A 53 -0.44 23.97 2.73
C LEU A 53 0.13 22.68 2.13
N MET A 54 0.97 21.99 2.90
CA MET A 54 1.54 20.68 2.54
C MET A 54 1.35 19.69 3.69
N LEU A 55 1.12 18.42 3.37
CA LEU A 55 0.92 17.36 4.36
C LEU A 55 2.00 16.28 4.22
N PRO A 56 3.24 16.54 4.68
CA PRO A 56 4.31 15.55 4.62
C PRO A 56 4.02 14.36 5.54
N VAL A 57 4.38 13.16 5.09
CA VAL A 57 4.35 11.95 5.94
C VAL A 57 5.50 12.03 6.94
N LEU A 58 5.17 11.99 8.24
CA LEU A 58 6.17 12.04 9.31
C LEU A 58 6.59 10.64 9.78
N GLU A 59 5.65 9.70 9.79
CA GLU A 59 5.86 8.34 10.23
C GLU A 59 4.98 7.40 9.41
N MET A 60 5.46 6.18 9.22
CA MET A 60 4.68 5.11 8.66
C MET A 60 5.05 3.78 9.33
N ALA A 61 4.05 2.92 9.50
CA ALA A 61 4.24 1.58 10.02
C ALA A 61 3.56 0.59 9.07
N VAL A 62 4.34 -0.32 8.50
CA VAL A 62 3.85 -1.49 7.79
C VAL A 62 4.25 -2.70 8.62
N PRO A 63 3.30 -3.41 9.24
CA PRO A 63 3.66 -4.64 9.92
C PRO A 63 4.27 -5.61 8.90
N PRO A 64 5.31 -6.36 9.28
CA PRO A 64 5.94 -7.30 8.36
C PRO A 64 4.90 -8.28 7.87
N TYR A 65 4.92 -8.55 6.57
CA TYR A 65 4.21 -9.70 6.04
C TYR A 65 4.79 -10.94 6.74
N SER A 66 3.97 -11.63 7.53
CA SER A 66 4.32 -12.95 8.04
C SER A 66 4.01 -13.93 6.91
N PRO A 67 5.00 -14.52 6.22
CA PRO A 67 4.73 -15.60 5.31
C PRO A 67 4.16 -16.74 6.15
N PHE A 68 2.85 -16.93 6.05
CA PHE A 68 2.15 -17.99 6.76
C PHE A 68 2.68 -19.35 6.26
N ASN A 69 3.38 -20.03 7.17
CA ASN A 69 3.73 -21.45 7.25
C ASN A 69 3.17 -22.34 6.13
N ASP A 70 3.85 -22.37 4.97
CA ASP A 70 3.52 -23.28 3.90
C ASP A 70 4.59 -24.40 3.83
N SER A 71 4.24 -25.58 4.35
CA SER A 71 5.06 -26.79 4.31
C SER A 71 5.31 -27.32 2.89
N HIS A 72 4.78 -26.65 1.87
CA HIS A 72 4.88 -27.03 0.46
C HIS A 72 6.16 -26.57 -0.26
N HIS A 73 7.00 -25.71 0.34
CA HIS A 73 8.27 -25.28 -0.28
C HIS A 73 9.52 -26.09 0.12
N ALA A 74 9.40 -27.10 0.99
CA ALA A 74 10.53 -27.96 1.39
C ALA A 74 11.00 -28.96 0.32
N ASN A 75 10.30 -29.10 -0.82
CA ASN A 75 10.63 -30.08 -1.87
C ASN A 75 11.18 -29.44 -3.16
N ARG A 76 12.23 -28.64 -3.04
CA ARG A 76 13.18 -28.46 -4.16
C ARG A 76 14.50 -29.14 -3.80
N SER A 77 14.44 -30.47 -3.69
CA SER A 77 15.61 -31.32 -3.75
C SER A 77 16.23 -31.20 -5.15
N SER A 78 17.48 -30.76 -5.18
CA SER A 78 18.55 -31.23 -6.07
C SER A 78 18.11 -32.14 -7.24
N SER A 79 18.10 -31.60 -8.46
CA SER A 79 18.21 -32.38 -9.69
C SER A 79 18.59 -31.49 -10.87
N ASN A 80 19.88 -31.18 -10.99
CA ASN A 80 20.77 -31.50 -12.13
C ASN A 80 22.07 -30.71 -12.01
#